data_AF-A0A1F1Z3J0-F1
#
_entry.id   AF-A0A1F1Z3J0-F1
#
_cell.length_a   1.000
_cell.length_b   1.000
_cell.length_c   1.000
_cell.angle_alpha   90.00
_cell.angle_beta   90.00
_cell.angle_gamma   90.00
#
_symmetry.space_group_name_H-M   'P 1'
#
loop_
_entity.id
_entity.type
_entity.pdbx_description
1 polymer ?
#
loop_
_entity_poly.entity_id
_entity_poly.type
_entity_poly.pdbx_seq_one_letter_code
_entity_poly.pdbx_strand_id
1 'polypeptide(L)'
;MTQPVSRTARQSRILEILANTRVTSQVQLSQLLLAEGIDITQATLSRDLDELGARKVRPLDGGRAFYIVGTDTGAIDAGQTGPRDKLNRMVEELVVSVDYSHSTAVLRTPPGAAQYLATYIDRVGLNQVVGSIAGDDTIFVLAREPLSGQDLAEQLFSGAPRKAES
;
A
#
# COMPACT_ATOMS: atom_id res chain seq x y z
N MET A 1 33.92 12.76 -16.02
CA MET A 1 33.76 11.52 -15.23
C MET A 1 33.01 11.91 -13.98
N THR A 2 31.74 11.54 -13.89
CA THR A 2 30.86 11.83 -12.75
C THR A 2 31.21 10.87 -11.62
N GLN A 3 31.58 11.40 -10.45
CA GLN A 3 31.89 10.59 -9.27
C GLN A 3 30.65 9.80 -8.82
N PRO A 4 30.81 8.56 -8.32
CA PRO A 4 29.69 7.81 -7.78
C PRO A 4 29.17 8.50 -6.51
N VAL A 5 27.99 9.10 -6.61
CA VAL A 5 27.30 9.72 -5.49
C VAL A 5 26.80 8.63 -4.54
N SER A 6 27.05 8.81 -3.24
CA SER A 6 26.60 7.86 -2.22
C SER A 6 25.07 7.77 -2.19
N ARG A 7 24.53 6.61 -1.78
CA ARG A 7 23.08 6.40 -1.67
C ARG A 7 22.42 7.48 -0.80
N THR A 8 23.00 7.79 0.35
CA THR A 8 22.49 8.82 1.27
C THR A 8 22.44 10.21 0.63
N ALA A 9 23.50 10.61 -0.08
CA ALA A 9 23.54 11.90 -0.78
C ALA A 9 22.51 11.97 -1.89
N ARG A 10 22.37 10.88 -2.67
CA ARG A 10 21.35 10.77 -3.72
C ARG A 10 19.93 10.85 -3.17
N GLN A 11 19.64 10.10 -2.11
CA GLN A 11 18.32 10.10 -1.45
C GLN A 11 17.99 11.47 -0.86
N SER A 12 18.96 12.12 -0.22
CA SER A 12 18.80 13.51 0.28
C SER A 12 18.44 14.46 -0.87
N ARG A 13 19.08 14.30 -2.04
CA ARG A 13 18.77 15.13 -3.20
C ARG A 13 17.41 14.86 -3.81
N ILE A 14 16.99 13.59 -3.85
CA ILE A 14 15.62 13.22 -4.25
C ILE A 14 14.59 13.94 -3.36
N LEU A 15 14.80 13.95 -2.04
CA LEU A 15 13.91 14.65 -1.10
C LEU A 15 13.85 16.16 -1.39
N GLU A 16 15.00 16.80 -1.61
CA GLU A 16 15.06 18.23 -1.93
C GLU A 16 14.35 18.55 -3.25
N ILE A 17 14.51 17.73 -4.29
CA ILE A 17 13.83 17.93 -5.57
C ILE A 17 12.31 17.79 -5.39
N LEU A 18 11.86 16.76 -4.67
CA LEU A 18 10.42 16.53 -4.43
C LEU A 18 9.78 17.61 -3.55
N ALA A 19 10.54 18.22 -2.63
CA ALA A 19 10.06 19.33 -1.80
C ALA A 19 9.89 20.63 -2.60
N ASN A 20 10.76 20.88 -3.58
CA ASN A 20 10.81 22.14 -4.31
C ASN A 20 10.13 22.11 -5.69
N THR A 21 9.88 20.92 -6.24
CA THR A 21 9.38 20.75 -7.61
C THR A 21 8.26 19.72 -7.67
N ARG A 22 7.18 20.03 -8.40
CA ARG A 22 6.13 19.04 -8.72
C ARG A 22 6.61 18.07 -9.78
N VAL A 23 7.20 16.97 -9.33
CA VAL A 23 7.72 15.90 -10.19
C VAL A 23 6.61 14.91 -10.54
N THR A 24 6.23 14.83 -11.80
CA THR A 24 5.10 14.05 -12.31
C THR A 24 5.45 12.64 -12.79
N SER A 25 6.74 12.32 -12.98
CA SER A 25 7.20 11.00 -13.42
C SER A 25 8.62 10.71 -12.93
N GLN A 26 8.98 9.41 -12.87
CA GLN A 26 10.35 9.02 -12.55
C GLN A 26 11.33 9.42 -13.66
N VAL A 27 10.87 9.46 -14.92
CA VAL A 27 11.67 9.97 -16.05
C VAL A 27 12.03 11.44 -15.82
N GLN A 28 11.07 12.26 -15.39
CA GLN A 28 11.32 13.65 -15.05
C GLN A 28 12.30 13.77 -13.89
N LEU A 29 12.13 12.97 -12.82
CA LEU A 29 13.05 12.97 -11.69
C LEU A 29 14.48 12.58 -12.09
N SER A 30 14.62 11.56 -12.95
CA SER A 30 15.91 11.13 -13.48
C SER A 30 16.58 12.22 -14.29
N GLN A 31 15.83 13.00 -15.07
CA GLN A 31 16.38 14.13 -15.83
C GLN A 31 16.84 15.27 -14.91
N LEU A 32 16.10 15.56 -13.85
CA LEU A 32 16.48 16.57 -12.85
C LEU A 32 17.76 16.17 -12.12
N LEU A 33 17.87 14.91 -11.71
CA LEU A 33 19.09 14.36 -11.10
C LEU A 33 20.27 14.38 -12.07
N LEU A 34 20.05 14.01 -13.34
CA LEU A 34 21.10 14.03 -14.35
C LEU A 34 21.63 15.44 -14.62
N ALA A 35 20.75 16.45 -14.62
CA ALA A 35 21.14 17.86 -14.76
C ALA A 35 22.08 18.34 -13.63
N GLU A 36 22.06 17.66 -12.48
CA GLU A 36 22.92 17.91 -11.33
C GLU A 36 24.13 16.96 -11.29
N GLY A 37 24.34 16.17 -12.34
CA GLY A 37 25.43 15.20 -12.44
C GLY A 37 25.17 13.87 -11.73
N ILE A 38 23.94 13.58 -11.32
CA ILE A 38 23.55 12.30 -10.72
C ILE A 38 22.91 11.43 -11.81
N ASP A 39 23.71 10.59 -12.45
CA ASP A 39 23.23 9.61 -13.42
C ASP A 39 22.83 8.30 -12.71
N ILE A 40 21.57 7.89 -12.86
CA ILE A 40 21.03 6.69 -12.24
C ILE A 40 20.07 5.94 -13.15
N THR A 41 20.00 4.63 -12.95
CA THR A 41 19.01 3.79 -13.62
C THR A 41 17.62 3.97 -13.01
N GLN A 42 16.59 3.74 -13.83
CA GLN A 42 15.21 3.75 -13.36
C GLN A 42 14.98 2.73 -12.22
N ALA A 43 15.61 1.56 -12.26
CA ALA A 43 15.50 0.56 -11.20
C ALA A 43 16.06 1.07 -9.85
N THR A 44 17.17 1.83 -9.88
CA THR A 44 17.76 2.44 -8.68
C THR A 44 16.84 3.53 -8.13
N LEU A 45 16.33 4.38 -9.02
CA LEU A 45 15.42 5.46 -8.67
C LEU A 45 14.11 4.95 -8.07
N SER A 46 13.55 3.86 -8.62
CA SER A 46 12.34 3.23 -8.08
C SER A 46 12.58 2.75 -6.65
N ARG A 47 13.70 2.04 -6.39
CA ARG A 47 14.03 1.55 -5.05
C ARG A 47 14.24 2.69 -4.06
N ASP A 48 14.93 3.76 -4.45
CA ASP A 48 15.12 4.92 -3.57
C ASP A 48 13.79 5.61 -3.24
N LEU A 49 12.88 5.74 -4.20
CA LEU A 49 11.53 6.28 -3.96
C LEU A 49 10.73 5.41 -3.00
N ASP A 50 10.79 4.09 -3.16
CA ASP A 50 10.11 3.13 -2.27
C ASP A 50 10.66 3.22 -0.84
N GLU A 51 11.98 3.25 -0.69
CA GLU A 51 12.66 3.36 0.62
C GLU A 51 12.42 4.71 1.32
N LEU A 52 12.32 5.78 0.54
CA LEU A 52 11.99 7.12 1.03
C LEU A 52 10.50 7.28 1.36
N GLY A 53 9.66 6.28 1.05
CA GLY A 53 8.21 6.36 1.22
C GLY A 53 7.56 7.40 0.30
N ALA A 54 8.16 7.66 -0.87
CA ALA A 54 7.64 8.59 -1.83
C ALA A 54 6.39 8.03 -2.51
N ARG A 55 5.31 8.80 -2.52
CA ARG A 55 4.05 8.41 -3.15
C ARG A 55 3.57 9.45 -4.13
N LYS A 56 2.85 9.00 -5.16
CA LYS A 56 2.31 9.89 -6.19
C LYS A 56 0.94 10.40 -5.73
N VAL A 57 0.74 11.72 -5.72
CA VAL A 57 -0.49 12.46 -5.34
C VAL A 57 -1.10 13.27 -6.47
N ARG A 58 -2.43 13.25 -6.58
CA ARG A 58 -3.26 14.06 -7.47
C ARG A 58 -3.87 15.18 -6.62
N PRO A 59 -3.57 16.43 -6.97
CA PRO A 59 -4.15 17.55 -6.26
C PRO A 59 -5.67 17.61 -6.45
N LEU A 60 -6.37 18.14 -5.43
CA LEU A 60 -7.83 18.21 -5.35
C LEU A 60 -8.47 19.03 -6.48
N ASP A 61 -7.70 19.94 -7.07
CA ASP A 61 -8.08 20.80 -8.19
C ASP A 61 -8.06 20.09 -9.56
N GLY A 62 -7.79 18.77 -9.59
CA GLY A 62 -7.75 17.98 -10.82
C GLY A 62 -6.44 18.08 -11.60
N GLY A 63 -5.39 18.67 -11.02
CA GLY A 63 -4.07 18.77 -11.64
C GLY A 63 -3.37 17.43 -11.90
N ARG A 64 -2.21 17.50 -12.57
CA ARG A 64 -1.39 16.30 -12.85
C ARG A 64 -0.83 15.71 -11.56
N ALA A 65 -0.83 14.39 -11.52
CA ALA A 65 -0.20 13.58 -10.48
C ALA A 65 1.29 13.88 -10.28
N PHE A 66 1.76 14.04 -9.04
CA PHE A 66 3.17 14.30 -8.71
C PHE A 66 3.64 13.56 -7.45
N TYR A 67 4.94 13.32 -7.28
CA TYR A 67 5.51 12.64 -6.12
C TYR A 67 5.64 13.56 -4.91
N ILE A 68 5.36 13.05 -3.70
CA ILE A 68 5.63 13.68 -2.40
C ILE A 68 6.26 12.67 -1.44
N VAL A 69 6.88 13.18 -0.36
CA VAL A 69 7.34 12.40 0.79
C VAL A 69 6.74 13.00 2.06
N GLY A 70 6.10 12.18 2.91
CA GLY A 70 5.43 12.62 4.15
C GLY A 70 3.90 12.71 4.08
N THR A 71 3.25 13.01 5.20
CA THR A 71 1.77 12.98 5.36
C THR A 71 1.06 14.29 5.10
N ASP A 72 1.79 15.40 4.94
CA ASP A 72 1.19 16.72 5.16
C ASP A 72 1.24 17.62 3.93
N THR A 73 0.27 17.46 3.04
CA THR A 73 -0.24 18.50 2.14
C THR A 73 -1.63 18.04 1.71
N GLY A 74 -2.63 18.92 1.65
CA GLY A 74 -4.02 18.62 1.24
C GLY A 74 -4.17 18.13 -0.21
N ALA A 75 -3.48 17.06 -0.58
CA ALA A 75 -3.48 16.38 -1.87
C ALA A 75 -3.85 14.90 -1.66
N ILE A 76 -4.66 14.36 -2.56
CA ILE A 76 -5.10 12.96 -2.54
C ILE A 76 -4.08 12.12 -3.32
N ASP A 77 -3.77 10.89 -2.96
CA ASP A 77 -2.85 10.05 -3.76
C ASP A 77 -3.34 9.89 -5.24
N ALA A 78 -2.45 10.12 -6.22
CA ALA A 78 -2.70 10.17 -7.66
C ALA A 78 -2.75 8.81 -8.32
N GLY A 79 -2.13 7.83 -7.67
CA GLY A 79 -2.42 6.43 -7.89
C GLY A 79 -3.31 6.00 -6.74
N GLN A 80 -4.56 5.64 -7.03
CA GLN A 80 -5.45 4.94 -6.12
C GLN A 80 -4.92 3.52 -5.83
N THR A 81 -3.73 3.39 -5.25
CA THR A 81 -3.15 2.10 -4.87
C THR A 81 -2.32 2.25 -3.61
N GLY A 82 -2.92 2.73 -2.52
CA GLY A 82 -2.34 2.47 -1.21
C GLY A 82 -2.33 0.95 -0.95
N PRO A 83 -1.48 0.44 -0.03
CA PRO A 83 -1.54 -0.97 0.39
C PRO A 83 -2.97 -1.41 0.77
N ARG A 84 -3.78 -0.49 1.31
CA ARG A 84 -5.21 -0.69 1.60
C ARG A 84 -6.11 -0.84 0.37
N ASP A 85 -5.96 -0.03 -0.67
CA ASP A 85 -6.81 -0.15 -1.87
C ASP A 85 -6.53 -1.44 -2.64
N LYS A 86 -5.27 -1.91 -2.64
CA LYS A 86 -4.92 -3.22 -3.17
C LYS A 86 -5.49 -4.34 -2.29
N LEU A 87 -5.50 -4.17 -0.97
CA LEU A 87 -6.16 -5.13 -0.07
C LEU A 87 -7.66 -5.21 -0.37
N ASN A 88 -8.35 -4.08 -0.52
CA ASN A 88 -9.78 -4.05 -0.83
C ASN A 88 -10.08 -4.79 -2.14
N ARG A 89 -9.30 -4.58 -3.20
CA ARG A 89 -9.45 -5.33 -4.46
C ARG A 89 -9.19 -6.83 -4.28
N MET A 90 -8.15 -7.19 -3.53
CA MET A 90 -7.88 -8.61 -3.25
C MET A 90 -9.00 -9.25 -2.43
N VAL A 91 -9.61 -8.49 -1.51
CA VAL A 91 -10.78 -8.95 -0.75
C VAL A 91 -11.97 -9.15 -1.68
N GLU A 92 -12.28 -8.18 -2.56
CA GLU A 92 -13.35 -8.28 -3.56
C GLU A 92 -13.15 -9.45 -4.53
N GLU A 93 -11.91 -9.73 -4.93
CA GLU A 93 -11.58 -10.78 -5.91
C GLU A 93 -11.49 -12.18 -5.29
N LEU A 94 -10.91 -12.29 -4.09
CA LEU A 94 -10.52 -13.58 -3.52
C LEU A 94 -11.41 -14.05 -2.36
N VAL A 95 -12.21 -13.16 -1.74
CA VAL A 95 -13.06 -13.57 -0.62
C VAL A 95 -14.43 -14.01 -1.14
N VAL A 96 -14.67 -15.32 -1.04
CA VAL A 96 -15.92 -15.98 -1.42
C VAL A 96 -17.00 -15.76 -0.37
N SER A 97 -16.65 -15.78 0.91
CA SER A 97 -17.59 -15.44 1.98
C SER A 97 -16.89 -15.03 3.27
N VAL A 98 -17.63 -14.31 4.11
CA VAL A 98 -17.16 -13.86 5.43
C VAL A 98 -18.15 -14.31 6.51
N ASP A 99 -17.59 -14.74 7.64
CA ASP A 99 -18.30 -15.06 8.88
C ASP A 99 -17.46 -14.58 10.07
N TYR A 100 -17.97 -14.70 11.30
CA TYR A 100 -17.21 -14.33 12.49
C TYR A 100 -17.67 -15.06 13.75
N SER A 101 -16.80 -15.09 14.76
CA SER A 101 -17.14 -15.50 16.12
C SER A 101 -16.27 -14.73 17.11
N HIS A 102 -16.92 -14.12 18.11
CA HIS A 102 -16.25 -13.32 19.14
C HIS A 102 -15.25 -12.31 18.58
N SER A 103 -13.94 -12.49 18.77
CA SER A 103 -12.86 -11.61 18.33
C SER A 103 -12.29 -12.01 16.97
N THR A 104 -12.87 -12.98 16.27
CA THR A 104 -12.27 -13.56 15.05
C THR A 104 -13.20 -13.42 13.86
N ALA A 105 -12.69 -12.83 12.77
CA ALA A 105 -13.32 -12.92 11.45
C ALA A 105 -12.77 -14.13 10.69
N VAL A 106 -13.64 -14.81 9.95
CA VAL A 106 -13.30 -15.98 9.14
C VAL A 106 -13.60 -15.66 7.67
N LEU A 107 -12.57 -15.71 6.83
CA LEU A 107 -12.67 -15.48 5.39
C LEU A 107 -12.58 -16.81 4.66
N ARG A 108 -13.46 -17.04 3.69
CA ARG A 108 -13.35 -18.16 2.73
C ARG A 108 -12.83 -17.64 1.41
N THR A 109 -11.93 -18.38 0.78
CA THR A 109 -11.35 -18.07 -0.52
C THR A 109 -11.48 -19.25 -1.48
N PRO A 110 -11.16 -19.12 -2.78
CA PRO A 110 -10.90 -20.27 -3.63
C PRO A 110 -9.74 -21.12 -3.06
N PRO A 111 -9.65 -22.41 -3.46
CA PRO A 111 -8.54 -23.28 -3.09
C PRO A 111 -7.17 -22.66 -3.42
N GLY A 112 -6.24 -22.75 -2.47
CA GLY A 112 -4.87 -22.22 -2.58
C GLY A 112 -4.71 -20.70 -2.45
N ALA A 113 -5.79 -19.93 -2.32
CA ALA A 113 -5.72 -18.46 -2.28
C ALA A 113 -5.55 -17.87 -0.86
N ALA A 114 -5.88 -18.62 0.18
CA ALA A 114 -5.95 -18.10 1.55
C ALA A 114 -4.59 -17.56 2.06
N GLN A 115 -3.52 -18.33 1.85
CA GLN A 115 -2.16 -17.97 2.26
C GLN A 115 -1.68 -16.65 1.61
N TYR A 116 -1.99 -16.45 0.32
CA TYR A 116 -1.61 -15.24 -0.40
C TYR A 116 -2.32 -14.00 0.16
N LEU A 117 -3.64 -14.10 0.38
CA LEU A 117 -4.42 -13.00 0.94
C LEU A 117 -4.01 -12.68 2.39
N ALA A 118 -3.81 -13.70 3.24
CA ALA A 118 -3.38 -13.52 4.63
C ALA A 118 -2.01 -12.82 4.74
N THR A 119 -1.05 -13.25 3.92
CA THR A 119 0.27 -12.58 3.82
C THR A 119 0.12 -11.10 3.49
N TYR A 120 -0.85 -10.75 2.65
CA TYR A 120 -1.09 -9.36 2.28
C TYR A 120 -1.79 -8.58 3.40
N ILE A 121 -2.78 -9.16 4.08
CA ILE A 121 -3.44 -8.57 5.27
C ILE A 121 -2.40 -8.19 6.33
N ASP A 122 -1.49 -9.11 6.66
CA ASP A 122 -0.47 -8.89 7.69
C ASP A 122 0.53 -7.79 7.27
N ARG A 123 0.92 -7.75 6.00
CA ARG A 123 1.84 -6.73 5.46
C ARG A 123 1.26 -5.32 5.48
N VAL A 124 -0.06 -5.17 5.33
CA VAL A 124 -0.71 -3.85 5.36
C VAL A 124 -0.66 -3.23 6.77
N GLY A 125 -0.44 -4.02 7.81
CA GLY A 125 -0.26 -3.52 9.18
C GLY A 125 -1.52 -2.84 9.72
N LEU A 126 -2.68 -3.47 9.56
CA LEU A 126 -3.95 -2.93 10.04
C LEU A 126 -3.95 -2.88 11.57
N ASN A 127 -4.07 -1.69 12.15
CA ASN A 127 -4.12 -1.50 13.61
C ASN A 127 -5.24 -2.33 14.29
N GLN A 128 -6.33 -2.57 13.57
CA GLN A 128 -7.48 -3.36 14.02
C GLN A 128 -7.19 -4.86 14.12
N VAL A 129 -6.10 -5.35 13.52
CA VAL A 129 -5.76 -6.77 13.43
C VAL A 129 -4.57 -7.06 14.35
N VAL A 130 -4.67 -8.15 15.11
CA VAL A 130 -3.55 -8.71 15.87
C VAL A 130 -2.66 -9.57 14.97
N GLY A 131 -3.29 -10.39 14.12
CA GLY A 131 -2.64 -11.21 13.10
C GLY A 131 -3.63 -12.13 12.40
N SER A 132 -3.13 -12.94 11.47
CA SER A 132 -3.93 -13.92 10.73
C SER A 132 -3.29 -15.31 10.67
N ILE A 133 -4.12 -16.35 10.51
CA ILE A 133 -3.70 -17.73 10.25
C ILE A 133 -4.47 -18.23 9.03
N ALA A 134 -3.76 -18.73 8.03
CA ALA A 134 -4.36 -19.25 6.79
C ALA A 134 -4.16 -20.76 6.63
N GLY A 135 -5.24 -21.44 6.25
CA GLY A 135 -5.20 -22.77 5.65
C GLY A 135 -5.08 -22.68 4.12
N ASP A 136 -5.73 -23.60 3.40
CA ASP A 136 -5.77 -23.60 1.94
C ASP A 136 -6.80 -22.61 1.38
N ASP A 137 -8.02 -22.63 1.94
CA ASP A 137 -9.20 -21.89 1.45
C ASP A 137 -9.88 -21.06 2.55
N THR A 138 -9.24 -20.96 3.72
CA THR A 138 -9.83 -20.36 4.92
C THR A 138 -8.78 -19.54 5.69
N ILE A 139 -9.15 -18.32 6.11
CA ILE A 139 -8.30 -17.42 6.90
C ILE A 139 -9.02 -17.05 8.19
N PHE A 140 -8.34 -17.19 9.32
CA PHE A 140 -8.75 -16.67 10.61
C PHE A 140 -8.03 -15.33 10.83
N VAL A 141 -8.78 -14.26 11.06
CA VAL A 141 -8.24 -12.92 11.33
C VAL A 141 -8.64 -12.49 12.73
N LEU A 142 -7.66 -12.32 13.62
CA LEU A 142 -7.89 -11.97 15.01
C LEU A 142 -7.97 -10.45 15.17
N ALA A 143 -9.11 -9.98 15.67
CA ALA A 143 -9.36 -8.58 16.01
C ALA A 143 -8.57 -8.16 17.24
N ARG A 144 -8.09 -6.92 17.21
CA ARG A 144 -7.51 -6.24 18.35
C ARG A 144 -8.62 -5.65 19.20
N GLU A 145 -8.59 -5.96 20.48
CA GLU A 145 -9.53 -5.37 21.44
C GLU A 145 -9.51 -3.83 21.37
N PRO A 146 -10.67 -3.17 21.50
CA PRO A 146 -11.98 -3.74 21.84
C PRO A 146 -12.81 -4.25 20.65
N LEU A 147 -12.23 -4.34 19.44
CA LEU A 147 -12.97 -4.75 18.25
C LEU A 147 -13.33 -6.23 18.29
N SER A 148 -14.50 -6.55 17.76
CA SER A 148 -14.97 -7.91 17.52
C SER A 148 -14.61 -8.41 16.12
N GLY A 149 -14.77 -9.71 15.89
CA GLY A 149 -14.71 -10.30 14.56
C GLY A 149 -15.80 -9.76 13.63
N GLN A 150 -16.97 -9.40 14.17
CA GLN A 150 -18.03 -8.73 13.41
C GLN A 150 -17.56 -7.37 12.89
N ASP A 151 -16.89 -6.59 13.73
CA ASP A 151 -16.35 -5.29 13.33
C ASP A 151 -15.34 -5.43 12.19
N LEU A 152 -14.46 -6.42 12.24
CA LEU A 152 -13.54 -6.69 11.13
C LEU A 152 -14.29 -7.10 9.85
N ALA A 153 -15.26 -8.00 9.97
CA ALA A 153 -16.07 -8.46 8.84
C ALA A 153 -16.79 -7.30 8.14
N GLU A 154 -17.37 -6.39 8.91
CA GLU A 154 -18.16 -5.27 8.39
C GLU A 154 -17.33 -4.07 7.95
N GLN A 155 -16.18 -3.81 8.59
CA GLN A 155 -15.37 -2.61 8.30
C GLN A 155 -14.26 -2.86 7.27
N LEU A 156 -13.73 -4.09 7.21
CA LEU A 156 -12.57 -4.42 6.37
C LEU A 156 -12.91 -5.40 5.25
N PHE A 157 -13.96 -6.21 5.41
CA PHE A 157 -14.29 -7.30 4.49
C PHE A 157 -15.71 -7.21 3.91
N SER A 158 -16.32 -6.03 3.93
CA SER A 158 -17.70 -5.77 3.51
C SER A 158 -18.02 -6.05 2.05
N GLY A 159 -17.00 -6.18 1.19
CA GLY A 159 -17.16 -6.46 -0.25
C GLY A 159 -17.57 -7.90 -0.56
N ALA A 160 -17.48 -8.81 0.41
CA ALA A 160 -17.76 -10.23 0.22
C ALA A 160 -19.14 -10.64 0.78
N PRO A 161 -19.85 -11.58 0.14
CA PRO A 161 -21.14 -12.02 0.62
C PRO A 161 -21.01 -12.72 1.98
N ARG A 162 -21.97 -12.48 2.88
CA ARG A 162 -22.07 -13.22 4.15
C ARG A 162 -22.27 -14.70 3.86
N LYS A 163 -21.63 -15.57 4.63
CA LYS A 163 -21.98 -17.00 4.61
C LYS A 163 -23.46 -17.12 5.02
N ALA A 164 -24.28 -17.72 4.17
CA ALA A 164 -25.71 -17.86 4.46
C ALA A 164 -25.91 -18.68 5.75
N GLU A 165 -26.66 -18.13 6.69
CA GLU A 165 -27.15 -18.89 7.85
C GLU A 165 -28.04 -20.02 7.30
N SER A 166 -27.65 -21.26 7.61
CA SER A 166 -28.38 -22.48 7.23
C SER A 166 -29.33 -22.87 8.35
#